data_AF-A0A1X0DNQ3-F1
#
_entry.id   AF-A0A1X0DNQ3-F1
#
_cell.length_a   1.000
_cell.length_b   1.000
_cell.length_c   1.000
_cell.angle_alpha   90.00
_cell.angle_beta   90.00
_cell.angle_gamma   90.00
#
_symmetry.space_group_name_H-M   'P 1'
#
loop_
_entity.id
_entity.type
_entity.pdbx_description
1 polymer ?
#
loop_
_entity_poly.entity_id
_entity_poly.type
_entity_poly.pdbx_seq_one_letter_code
_entity_poly.pdbx_strand_id
1 'polypeptide(L)'
;MRILLTGVAQTLGRASARQLIAAGHEVCGIDVADDPRLDPRVAVTVADLEDPVLDDLAADADVIIHLDIDASGVPGVLAVSDAAGRAGSRLLCVLPAAGDPNDYRDAEELVTSGWAPSLVIRIAPLLGRNPESMVCRTVSSLRRRGATASVRVLHTDDLVRFLTRAVGSHRTGTVDLAADEPISALHARRLLAATDIGFRHRAGWTGVDQGYRLLPLQRDWDFECGWTATAAVVDTARGLCTRSHRCVEPPTRVTDPSAAEPVGEFDDAISPDFPVFIAPDDGPLAVPLRPLSLDVHSGGLGCAQRAVAEVVGLSGALGAEWTHRATAVFGQRLYAGLSVAAAASTVLPGRSADALSQAPAGGPDIVLLPGPAVAPHGRIALAAVNTRLLALAGRYGTECDALAADVATDADDDVAPAGLSDARLQVRILLLRDRIAQAWTTTALGLLIEDTLGAAPGRRHLAQWSRGLAAAASMLELSALPEEVVPGDLDGGSTGRTPIVSRLLDTARSGRTAAWQSTVGQLQRLAETADEVGRRMAAVRALADPADVHFLLCDELTAQPVDTRLRVKRRRADWDRLAALTMPTLIDGHWEPTENKAIS
;
A
#
# COMPACT_ATOMS: atom_id res chain seq x y z
N MET A 1 1.97 8.21 -22.86
CA MET A 1 3.42 8.46 -22.85
C MET A 1 4.09 7.29 -22.19
N ARG A 2 5.23 6.88 -22.72
CA ARG A 2 6.12 5.89 -22.14
C ARG A 2 7.15 6.60 -21.27
N ILE A 3 7.26 6.18 -20.02
CA ILE A 3 8.06 6.84 -18.99
C ILE A 3 9.12 5.87 -18.50
N LEU A 4 10.39 6.28 -18.56
CA LEU A 4 11.49 5.56 -17.95
C LEU A 4 11.73 6.09 -16.53
N LEU A 5 11.67 5.22 -15.53
CA LEU A 5 11.98 5.53 -14.14
C LEU A 5 13.32 4.91 -13.72
N THR A 6 14.27 5.73 -13.25
CA THR A 6 15.48 5.21 -12.61
C THR A 6 15.23 4.96 -11.12
N GLY A 7 15.78 3.90 -10.54
CA GLY A 7 15.55 3.58 -9.13
C GLY A 7 14.14 3.06 -8.89
N VAL A 8 13.56 2.37 -9.89
CA VAL A 8 12.16 1.95 -9.89
C VAL A 8 11.84 0.93 -8.80
N ALA A 9 12.83 0.14 -8.37
CA ALA A 9 12.67 -0.87 -7.33
C ALA A 9 12.71 -0.25 -5.93
N GLN A 10 13.12 1.02 -5.79
CA GLN A 10 13.04 1.75 -4.52
C GLN A 10 11.61 2.16 -4.18
N THR A 11 11.33 2.43 -2.91
CA THR A 11 9.95 2.72 -2.46
C THR A 11 9.34 3.94 -3.17
N LEU A 12 10.08 5.04 -3.33
CA LEU A 12 9.63 6.20 -4.10
C LEU A 12 9.43 5.88 -5.59
N GLY A 13 10.29 5.02 -6.16
CA GLY A 13 10.18 4.51 -7.52
C GLY A 13 8.90 3.71 -7.73
N ARG A 14 8.61 2.75 -6.85
CA ARG A 14 7.37 1.95 -6.87
C ARG A 14 6.12 2.81 -6.70
N ALA A 15 6.12 3.76 -5.75
CA ALA A 15 5.01 4.68 -5.56
C ALA A 15 4.78 5.55 -6.81
N SER A 16 5.86 6.05 -7.42
CA SER A 16 5.80 6.82 -8.67
C SER A 16 5.29 6.00 -9.84
N ALA A 17 5.76 4.76 -10.00
CA ALA A 17 5.28 3.86 -11.03
C ALA A 17 3.78 3.61 -10.90
N ARG A 18 3.29 3.30 -9.69
CA ARG A 18 1.86 3.08 -9.44
C ARG A 18 1.02 4.32 -9.77
N GLN A 19 1.45 5.50 -9.35
CA GLN A 19 0.70 6.74 -9.60
C GLN A 19 0.72 7.15 -11.08
N LEU A 20 1.84 6.94 -11.78
CA LEU A 20 1.94 7.19 -13.23
C LEU A 20 1.10 6.21 -14.05
N ILE A 21 1.08 4.93 -13.68
CA ILE A 21 0.20 3.95 -14.33
C ILE A 21 -1.28 4.29 -14.06
N ALA A 22 -1.62 4.72 -12.84
CA ALA A 22 -2.96 5.18 -12.51
C ALA A 22 -3.37 6.41 -13.34
N ALA A 23 -2.43 7.30 -13.67
CA ALA A 23 -2.63 8.43 -14.58
C ALA A 23 -2.79 8.01 -16.07
N GLY A 24 -2.58 6.73 -16.40
CA GLY A 24 -2.70 6.19 -17.76
C GLY A 24 -1.40 6.25 -18.57
N HIS A 25 -0.24 6.32 -17.90
CA HIS A 25 1.06 6.23 -18.56
C HIS A 25 1.58 4.79 -18.61
N GLU A 26 2.40 4.50 -19.61
CA GLU A 26 3.18 3.27 -19.67
C GLU A 26 4.50 3.53 -18.94
N VAL A 27 4.90 2.63 -18.05
CA VAL A 27 6.08 2.80 -17.20
C VAL A 27 7.03 1.65 -17.44
N CYS A 28 8.26 1.97 -17.82
CA CYS A 28 9.40 1.08 -17.73
C CYS A 28 10.36 1.60 -16.66
N GLY A 29 11.22 0.74 -16.14
CA GLY A 29 12.20 1.15 -15.15
C GLY A 29 13.53 0.45 -15.29
N ILE A 30 14.54 1.11 -14.73
CA ILE A 30 15.91 0.60 -14.62
C ILE A 30 16.33 0.70 -13.15
N ASP A 31 16.90 -0.39 -12.64
CA ASP A 31 17.45 -0.46 -11.29
C ASP A 31 18.48 -1.59 -11.22
N VAL A 32 19.36 -1.57 -10.21
CA VAL A 32 20.40 -2.59 -10.03
C VAL A 32 19.86 -3.92 -9.50
N ALA A 33 18.60 -3.93 -9.04
CA ALA A 33 17.91 -5.12 -8.56
C ALA A 33 16.41 -5.04 -8.86
N ASP A 34 15.79 -6.21 -9.08
CA ASP A 34 14.35 -6.35 -9.15
C ASP A 34 13.72 -6.37 -7.74
N ASP A 35 12.47 -5.92 -7.60
CA ASP A 35 11.70 -5.99 -6.35
C ASP A 35 10.32 -6.60 -6.62
N PRO A 36 9.96 -7.72 -5.97
CA PRO A 36 8.69 -8.42 -6.20
C PRO A 36 7.44 -7.60 -5.81
N ARG A 37 7.60 -6.45 -5.13
CA ARG A 37 6.50 -5.54 -4.81
C ARG A 37 6.20 -4.55 -5.93
N LEU A 38 7.04 -4.46 -6.95
CA LEU A 38 6.79 -3.57 -8.07
C LEU A 38 5.48 -3.95 -8.78
N ASP A 39 4.84 -2.97 -9.40
CA ASP A 39 3.64 -3.22 -10.20
C ASP A 39 3.98 -4.12 -11.40
N PRO A 40 3.26 -5.23 -11.62
CA PRO A 40 3.59 -6.19 -12.67
C PRO A 40 3.46 -5.63 -14.08
N ARG A 41 2.82 -4.45 -14.24
CA ARG A 41 2.75 -3.74 -15.52
C ARG A 41 4.02 -2.95 -15.84
N VAL A 42 4.97 -2.83 -14.89
CA VAL A 42 6.25 -2.16 -15.11
C VAL A 42 7.24 -3.14 -15.71
N ALA A 43 7.73 -2.83 -16.91
CA ALA A 43 8.87 -3.56 -17.47
C ALA A 43 10.17 -3.09 -16.81
N VAL A 44 10.84 -3.95 -16.06
CA VAL A 44 12.10 -3.65 -15.38
C VAL A 44 13.28 -4.20 -16.16
N THR A 45 14.29 -3.36 -16.35
CA THR A 45 15.62 -3.77 -16.78
C THR A 45 16.56 -3.73 -15.58
N VAL A 46 17.14 -4.88 -15.22
CA VAL A 46 18.11 -4.96 -14.12
C VAL A 46 19.49 -4.62 -14.65
N ALA A 47 19.91 -3.37 -14.48
CA ALA A 47 21.17 -2.83 -14.96
C ALA A 47 21.57 -1.56 -14.18
N ASP A 48 22.86 -1.23 -14.22
CA ASP A 48 23.37 0.05 -13.72
C ASP A 48 23.07 1.17 -14.73
N LEU A 49 23.09 2.44 -14.29
CA LEU A 49 22.93 3.60 -15.17
C LEU A 49 24.13 3.80 -16.11
N GLU A 50 25.29 3.20 -15.83
CA GLU A 50 26.44 3.19 -16.75
C GLU A 50 26.30 2.14 -17.87
N ASP A 51 25.29 1.26 -17.81
CA ASP A 51 25.07 0.23 -18.83
C ASP A 51 24.54 0.84 -20.15
N PRO A 52 25.09 0.46 -21.32
CA PRO A 52 24.62 0.94 -22.62
C PRO A 52 23.12 0.74 -22.89
N VAL A 53 22.47 -0.21 -22.21
CA VAL A 53 21.01 -0.42 -22.33
C VAL A 53 20.21 0.84 -21.95
N LEU A 54 20.80 1.76 -21.16
CA LEU A 54 20.17 3.04 -20.82
C LEU A 54 19.87 3.87 -22.08
N ASP A 55 20.74 3.85 -23.09
CA ASP A 55 20.53 4.59 -24.34
C ASP A 55 19.33 4.04 -25.11
N ASP A 56 19.17 2.72 -25.18
CA ASP A 56 18.04 2.06 -25.83
C ASP A 56 16.73 2.35 -25.08
N LEU A 57 16.75 2.28 -23.74
CA LEU A 57 15.59 2.60 -22.90
C LEU A 57 15.21 4.09 -22.99
N ALA A 58 16.19 4.98 -23.08
CA ALA A 58 15.98 6.41 -23.25
C ALA A 58 15.35 6.71 -24.62
N ALA A 59 15.86 6.12 -25.70
CA ALA A 59 15.33 6.26 -27.06
C ALA A 59 13.86 5.82 -27.18
N ASP A 60 13.47 4.82 -26.38
CA ASP A 60 12.11 4.29 -26.30
C ASP A 60 11.16 5.11 -25.42
N ALA A 61 11.68 6.04 -24.61
CA ALA A 61 10.91 6.79 -23.61
C ALA A 61 10.60 8.23 -24.06
N ASP A 62 9.37 8.68 -23.82
CA ASP A 62 8.98 10.09 -24.02
C ASP A 62 9.56 10.98 -22.91
N VAL A 63 9.55 10.45 -21.68
CA VAL A 63 9.99 11.15 -20.46
C VAL A 63 10.83 10.20 -19.61
N ILE A 64 11.95 10.70 -19.10
CA ILE A 64 12.81 10.02 -18.14
C ILE A 64 12.68 10.74 -16.79
N ILE A 65 12.40 10.01 -15.71
CA ILE A 65 12.40 10.55 -14.35
C ILE A 65 13.57 9.94 -13.60
N HIS A 66 14.51 10.81 -13.21
CA HIS A 66 15.65 10.40 -12.41
C HIS A 66 15.35 10.57 -10.92
N LEU A 67 15.13 9.45 -10.23
CA LEU A 67 14.86 9.39 -8.78
C LEU A 67 16.03 8.83 -7.96
N ASP A 68 17.01 8.20 -8.59
CA ASP A 68 18.08 7.44 -7.91
C ASP A 68 19.29 8.28 -7.50
N ILE A 69 19.10 9.57 -7.25
CA ILE A 69 20.24 10.48 -7.04
C ILE A 69 21.01 10.19 -5.74
N ASP A 70 20.34 9.74 -4.67
CA ASP A 70 20.99 9.48 -3.38
C ASP A 70 21.89 8.23 -3.43
N ALA A 71 21.65 7.30 -4.36
CA ALA A 71 22.51 6.12 -4.54
C ALA A 71 23.51 6.30 -5.68
N SER A 72 23.09 6.85 -6.82
CA SER A 72 23.93 6.98 -8.02
C SER A 72 24.80 8.26 -8.05
N GLY A 73 24.44 9.29 -7.29
CA GLY A 73 25.19 10.55 -7.22
C GLY A 73 25.29 11.31 -8.55
N VAL A 74 26.26 12.23 -8.63
CA VAL A 74 26.52 13.03 -9.84
C VAL A 74 26.82 12.17 -11.09
N PRO A 75 27.54 11.03 -11.01
CA PRO A 75 27.73 10.14 -12.16
C PRO A 75 26.41 9.62 -12.76
N GLY A 76 25.44 9.24 -11.92
CA GLY A 76 24.12 8.82 -12.40
C GLY A 76 23.36 9.95 -13.10
N VAL A 77 23.42 11.16 -12.55
CA VAL A 77 22.82 12.36 -13.17
C VAL A 77 23.46 12.64 -14.54
N LEU A 78 24.78 12.47 -14.66
CA LEU A 78 25.50 12.61 -15.94
C LEU A 78 25.02 11.58 -16.96
N ALA A 79 25.00 10.30 -16.60
CA ALA A 79 24.61 9.21 -17.49
C ALA A 79 23.18 9.42 -18.03
N VAL A 80 22.23 9.72 -17.15
CA VAL A 80 20.83 9.94 -17.52
C VAL A 80 20.66 11.21 -18.36
N SER A 81 21.44 12.27 -18.08
CA SER A 81 21.39 13.50 -18.87
C SER A 81 21.96 13.32 -20.27
N ASP A 82 23.04 12.55 -20.44
CA ASP A 82 23.60 12.23 -21.76
C ASP A 82 22.62 11.38 -22.57
N ALA A 83 22.09 10.30 -21.97
CA ALA A 83 21.11 9.42 -22.61
C ALA A 83 19.86 10.20 -23.05
N ALA A 84 19.29 11.03 -22.17
CA ALA A 84 18.17 11.90 -22.50
C ALA A 84 18.48 12.87 -23.66
N GLY A 85 19.68 13.47 -23.65
CA GLY A 85 20.11 14.41 -24.67
C GLY A 85 20.27 13.75 -26.05
N ARG A 86 20.81 12.52 -26.10
CA ARG A 86 20.96 11.74 -27.33
C ARG A 86 19.64 11.27 -27.89
N ALA A 87 18.76 10.78 -27.02
CA ALA A 87 17.44 10.29 -27.40
C ALA A 87 16.47 11.43 -27.76
N GLY A 88 16.70 12.64 -27.24
CA GLY A 88 15.76 13.75 -27.32
C GLY A 88 14.60 13.63 -26.33
N SER A 89 14.68 12.69 -25.40
CA SER A 89 13.68 12.43 -24.36
C SER A 89 13.68 13.53 -23.31
N ARG A 90 12.51 13.83 -22.77
CA ARG A 90 12.39 14.85 -21.72
C ARG A 90 12.91 14.33 -20.39
N LEU A 91 13.74 15.11 -19.71
CA LEU A 91 14.32 14.72 -18.43
C LEU A 91 13.65 15.46 -17.26
N LEU A 92 13.09 14.72 -16.31
CA LEU A 92 12.70 15.19 -14.99
C LEU A 92 13.76 14.75 -13.98
N CYS A 93 14.61 15.67 -13.53
CA CYS A 93 15.70 15.35 -12.59
C CYS A 93 15.34 15.84 -11.18
N VAL A 94 15.21 14.92 -10.23
CA VAL A 94 14.92 15.24 -8.83
C VAL A 94 16.23 15.44 -8.08
N LEU A 95 16.44 16.63 -7.50
CA LEU A 95 17.66 16.98 -6.77
C LEU A 95 17.31 17.39 -5.32
N PRO A 96 17.81 16.68 -4.28
CA PRO A 96 17.65 17.14 -2.90
C PRO A 96 18.49 18.40 -2.66
N ALA A 97 17.85 19.50 -2.28
CA ALA A 97 18.53 20.73 -1.86
C ALA A 97 19.03 20.61 -0.40
N ALA A 98 19.75 19.53 -0.13
CA ALA A 98 20.30 19.18 1.17
C ALA A 98 21.62 18.41 1.00
N GLY A 99 22.53 18.54 1.96
CA GLY A 99 23.89 18.00 1.85
C GLY A 99 24.91 19.08 1.50
N ASP A 100 25.96 18.70 0.77
CA ASP A 100 26.97 19.63 0.27
C ASP A 100 26.35 20.50 -0.84
N PRO A 101 26.38 21.84 -0.73
CA PRO A 101 25.91 22.73 -1.78
C PRO A 101 26.56 22.53 -3.14
N ASN A 102 27.80 22.04 -3.21
CA ASN A 102 28.47 21.80 -4.48
C ASN A 102 27.85 20.60 -5.20
N ASP A 103 27.60 19.49 -4.48
CA ASP A 103 27.07 18.25 -5.08
C ASP A 103 25.76 18.48 -5.85
N TYR A 104 24.77 19.15 -5.23
CA TYR A 104 23.49 19.37 -5.88
C TYR A 104 23.49 20.55 -6.86
N ARG A 105 24.43 21.50 -6.76
CA ARG A 105 24.60 22.58 -7.75
C ARG A 105 25.31 22.11 -9.01
N ASP A 106 26.32 21.27 -8.86
CA ASP A 106 27.03 20.66 -9.99
C ASP A 106 26.07 19.76 -10.78
N ALA A 107 25.22 18.98 -10.07
CA ALA A 107 24.14 18.23 -10.70
C ALA A 107 23.09 19.13 -11.40
N GLU A 108 22.70 20.25 -10.78
CA GLU A 108 21.79 21.23 -11.39
C GLU A 108 22.40 21.86 -12.65
N GLU A 109 23.67 22.26 -12.61
CA GLU A 109 24.40 22.82 -13.76
C GLU A 109 24.53 21.80 -14.89
N LEU A 110 24.79 20.53 -14.56
CA LEU A 110 24.87 19.45 -15.54
C LEU A 110 23.55 19.28 -16.31
N VAL A 111 22.43 19.22 -15.60
CA VAL A 111 21.11 19.01 -16.22
C VAL A 111 20.65 20.24 -17.00
N THR A 112 20.96 21.45 -16.51
CA THR A 112 20.54 22.70 -17.14
C THR A 112 21.41 23.11 -18.34
N SER A 113 22.68 22.70 -18.37
CA SER A 113 23.57 22.86 -19.54
C SER A 113 23.43 21.74 -20.57
N GLY A 114 22.73 20.66 -20.21
CA GLY A 114 22.42 19.54 -21.09
C GLY A 114 21.50 19.92 -22.27
N TRP A 115 21.46 19.03 -23.27
CA TRP A 115 20.72 19.28 -24.52
C TRP A 115 19.28 18.76 -24.47
N ALA A 116 18.97 17.90 -23.50
CA ALA A 116 17.62 17.39 -23.29
C ALA A 116 16.67 18.52 -22.84
N PRO A 117 15.39 18.49 -23.23
CA PRO A 117 14.39 19.34 -22.60
C PRO A 117 14.23 18.89 -21.14
N SER A 118 14.85 19.63 -20.21
CA SER A 118 14.97 19.21 -18.81
C SER A 118 14.19 20.10 -17.84
N LEU A 119 13.64 19.46 -16.81
CA LEU A 119 13.10 20.11 -15.62
C LEU A 119 13.86 19.61 -14.40
N VAL A 120 14.58 20.50 -13.75
CA VAL A 120 15.21 20.27 -12.45
C VAL A 120 14.19 20.54 -11.36
N ILE A 121 13.91 19.51 -10.54
CA ILE A 121 12.98 19.57 -9.42
C ILE A 121 13.81 19.56 -8.15
N ARG A 122 14.05 20.75 -7.61
CA ARG A 122 14.79 20.93 -6.35
C ARG A 122 13.86 20.69 -5.18
N ILE A 123 14.09 19.60 -4.45
CA ILE A 123 13.21 19.20 -3.35
C ILE A 123 13.78 19.61 -2.01
N ALA A 124 12.89 20.05 -1.10
CA ALA A 124 13.22 20.13 0.31
C ALA A 124 13.52 18.73 0.90
N PRO A 125 14.24 18.65 2.04
CA PRO A 125 14.51 17.37 2.70
C PRO A 125 13.26 16.50 2.82
N LEU A 126 13.35 15.29 2.27
CA LEU A 126 12.20 14.39 2.18
C LEU A 126 11.84 13.82 3.55
N LEU A 127 10.54 13.71 3.74
CA LEU A 127 9.85 13.03 4.82
C LEU A 127 8.87 12.03 4.24
N GLY A 128 8.57 10.99 5.00
CA GLY A 128 7.71 9.91 4.54
C GLY A 128 7.62 8.79 5.55
N ARG A 129 6.60 7.97 5.37
CA ARG A 129 6.29 6.81 6.21
C ARG A 129 7.22 5.61 6.00
N ASN A 130 8.02 5.60 4.93
CA ASN A 130 8.95 4.51 4.61
C ASN A 130 10.42 4.88 4.90
N PRO A 131 11.26 3.92 5.34
CA PRO A 131 12.66 4.17 5.72
C PRO A 131 13.59 4.30 4.50
N GLU A 132 13.26 5.20 3.58
CA GLU A 132 14.12 5.51 2.44
C GLU A 132 15.39 6.24 2.86
N SER A 133 16.40 6.23 1.99
CA SER A 133 17.70 6.82 2.32
C SER A 133 17.62 8.32 2.59
N MET A 134 17.03 9.09 1.68
CA MET A 134 16.80 10.52 1.88
C MET A 134 15.96 10.81 3.14
N VAL A 135 14.89 10.04 3.37
CA VAL A 135 14.03 10.19 4.57
C VAL A 135 14.83 9.93 5.84
N CYS A 136 15.60 8.85 5.90
CA CYS A 136 16.47 8.53 7.03
C CYS A 136 17.52 9.62 7.29
N ARG A 137 18.14 10.19 6.24
CA ARG A 137 19.08 11.31 6.36
C ARG A 137 18.39 12.56 6.91
N THR A 138 17.17 12.85 6.47
CA THR A 138 16.36 13.97 6.98
C THR A 138 16.01 13.79 8.45
N VAL A 139 15.50 12.62 8.84
CA VAL A 139 15.15 12.33 10.24
C VAL A 139 16.39 12.38 11.13
N SER A 140 17.51 11.77 10.72
CA SER A 140 18.80 11.89 11.41
C SER A 140 19.23 13.35 11.59
N SER A 141 18.96 14.20 10.60
CA SER A 141 19.27 15.63 10.65
C SER A 141 18.40 16.40 11.64
N LEU A 142 17.08 16.21 11.58
CA LEU A 142 16.12 16.87 12.46
C LEU A 142 16.28 16.42 13.92
N ARG A 143 16.77 15.20 14.16
CA ARG A 143 17.02 14.69 15.52
C ARG A 143 18.30 15.23 16.17
N ARG A 144 19.25 15.79 15.40
CA ARG A 144 20.50 16.34 15.96
C ARG A 144 20.21 17.49 16.94
N ARG A 145 20.99 17.56 18.02
CA ARG A 145 20.91 18.64 19.02
C ARG A 145 21.59 19.90 18.47
N GLY A 146 21.04 21.07 18.78
CA GLY A 146 21.63 22.38 18.41
C GLY A 146 20.98 23.11 17.23
N ALA A 147 20.17 22.44 16.41
CA ALA A 147 19.39 23.12 15.37
C ALA A 147 18.20 23.87 15.99
N THR A 148 18.21 25.20 15.93
CA THR A 148 17.09 26.08 16.31
C THR A 148 16.38 26.70 15.09
N ALA A 149 16.88 26.44 13.89
CA ALA A 149 16.32 26.96 12.64
C ALA A 149 14.97 26.31 12.32
N SER A 150 14.11 27.08 11.67
CA SER A 150 12.95 26.55 10.95
C SER A 150 13.42 25.92 9.65
N VAL A 151 12.86 24.77 9.30
CA VAL A 151 13.26 23.98 8.14
C VAL A 151 12.03 23.67 7.31
N ARG A 152 12.10 23.90 6.00
CA ARG A 152 11.11 23.37 5.07
C ARG A 152 11.40 21.92 4.77
N VAL A 153 10.33 21.15 4.59
CA VAL A 153 10.37 19.72 4.32
C VAL A 153 9.39 19.42 3.22
N LEU A 154 9.52 18.25 2.60
CA LEU A 154 8.58 17.79 1.58
C LEU A 154 8.17 16.35 1.91
N HIS A 155 6.88 16.07 1.87
CA HIS A 155 6.41 14.69 2.01
C HIS A 155 6.53 13.96 0.66
N THR A 156 6.95 12.70 0.70
CA THR A 156 7.07 11.83 -0.49
C THR A 156 5.81 11.81 -1.36
N ASP A 157 4.61 11.67 -0.78
CA ASP A 157 3.34 11.79 -1.52
C ASP A 157 3.22 13.06 -2.39
N ASP A 158 3.66 14.22 -1.88
CA ASP A 158 3.60 15.48 -2.64
C ASP A 158 4.64 15.51 -3.77
N LEU A 159 5.80 14.87 -3.58
CA LEU A 159 6.75 14.66 -4.67
C LEU A 159 6.12 13.80 -5.77
N VAL A 160 5.51 12.67 -5.44
CA VAL A 160 4.91 11.78 -6.46
C VAL A 160 3.74 12.47 -7.19
N ARG A 161 2.89 13.21 -6.45
CA ARG A 161 1.84 14.06 -7.05
C ARG A 161 2.42 15.09 -8.02
N PHE A 162 3.50 15.76 -7.63
CA PHE A 162 4.15 16.75 -8.50
C PHE A 162 4.77 16.10 -9.73
N LEU A 163 5.45 14.95 -9.60
CA LEU A 163 6.04 14.22 -10.71
C LEU A 163 4.99 13.80 -11.74
N THR A 164 3.86 13.26 -11.27
CA THR A 164 2.73 12.88 -12.12
C THR A 164 2.18 14.08 -12.90
N ARG A 165 2.06 15.25 -12.27
CA ARG A 165 1.68 16.50 -12.95
C ARG A 165 2.77 16.98 -13.92
N ALA A 166 4.03 16.88 -13.53
CA ALA A 166 5.17 17.37 -14.29
C ALA A 166 5.37 16.61 -15.61
N VAL A 167 5.07 15.31 -15.63
CA VAL A 167 5.08 14.47 -16.82
C VAL A 167 4.17 15.02 -17.92
N GLY A 168 2.94 15.44 -17.58
CA GLY A 168 1.98 15.99 -18.54
C GLY A 168 2.26 17.43 -19.02
N SER A 169 3.38 18.03 -18.61
CA SER A 169 3.73 19.43 -18.90
C SER A 169 4.96 19.51 -19.81
N HIS A 170 5.05 20.54 -20.66
CA HIS A 170 6.24 20.82 -21.47
C HIS A 170 7.19 21.83 -20.81
N ARG A 171 6.91 22.25 -19.57
CA ARG A 171 7.75 23.22 -18.86
C ARG A 171 9.14 22.64 -18.59
N THR A 172 10.16 23.47 -18.78
CA THR A 172 11.58 23.21 -18.53
C THR A 172 12.16 24.23 -17.54
N GLY A 173 13.41 24.04 -17.13
CA GLY A 173 14.12 24.92 -16.19
C GLY A 173 14.15 24.35 -14.77
N THR A 174 14.14 25.20 -13.75
CA THR A 174 14.20 24.77 -12.35
C THR A 174 12.92 25.14 -11.60
N VAL A 175 12.42 24.22 -10.77
CA VAL A 175 11.31 24.45 -9.83
C VAL A 175 11.69 23.95 -8.45
N ASP A 176 11.41 24.76 -7.43
CA ASP A 176 11.59 24.39 -6.03
C ASP A 176 10.29 23.77 -5.48
N LEU A 177 10.41 22.62 -4.82
CA LEU A 177 9.30 21.88 -4.24
C LEU A 177 9.51 21.70 -2.73
N ALA A 178 8.64 22.33 -1.94
CA ALA A 178 8.64 22.25 -0.49
C ALA A 178 7.24 22.51 0.07
N ALA A 179 6.95 22.05 1.28
CA ALA A 179 5.79 22.51 2.03
C ALA A 179 5.88 24.03 2.25
N ASP A 180 4.73 24.70 2.19
CA ASP A 180 4.64 26.17 2.26
C ASP A 180 5.19 26.70 3.59
N GLU A 181 4.69 26.11 4.69
CA GLU A 181 5.07 26.45 6.05
C GLU A 181 6.29 25.63 6.53
N PRO A 182 7.33 26.27 7.10
CA PRO A 182 8.43 25.55 7.69
C PRO A 182 8.10 25.06 9.11
N ILE A 183 8.77 24.01 9.57
CA ILE A 183 8.68 23.51 10.95
C ILE A 183 9.94 23.84 11.74
N SER A 184 9.80 24.20 13.02
CA SER A 184 10.98 24.36 13.88
C SER A 184 11.67 23.02 14.11
N ALA A 185 13.00 22.98 14.01
CA ALA A 185 13.76 21.76 14.27
C ALA A 185 13.54 21.20 15.69
N LEU A 186 13.27 22.07 16.68
CA LEU A 186 12.91 21.65 18.04
C LEU A 186 11.58 20.88 18.07
N HIS A 187 10.55 21.40 17.40
CA HIS A 187 9.24 20.75 17.35
C HIS A 187 9.33 19.44 16.57
N ALA A 188 9.99 19.45 15.41
CA ALA A 188 10.24 18.25 14.61
C ALA A 188 10.94 17.15 15.44
N ARG A 189 11.99 17.51 16.19
CA ARG A 189 12.71 16.57 17.06
C ARG A 189 11.82 15.96 18.16
N ARG A 190 10.88 16.72 18.72
CA ARG A 190 9.96 16.23 19.74
C ARG A 190 9.00 15.19 19.16
N LEU A 191 8.43 15.48 17.99
CA LEU A 191 7.54 14.56 17.29
C LEU A 191 8.28 13.28 16.85
N LEU A 192 9.52 13.41 16.39
CA LEU A 192 10.36 12.29 15.97
C LEU A 192 11.01 11.53 17.14
N ALA A 193 10.74 11.88 18.41
CA ALA A 193 11.43 11.31 19.56
C ALA A 193 11.18 9.79 19.70
N ALA A 194 9.98 9.33 19.36
CA ALA A 194 9.58 7.92 19.39
C ALA A 194 10.06 7.12 18.17
N THR A 195 10.55 7.78 17.12
CA THR A 195 11.17 7.07 15.99
C THR A 195 12.43 6.37 16.46
N ASP A 196 12.55 5.11 16.11
CA ASP A 196 13.79 4.39 16.28
C ASP A 196 14.35 4.19 14.88
N ILE A 197 15.61 4.52 14.74
CA ILE A 197 16.26 4.47 13.45
C ILE A 197 17.29 3.40 13.69
N GLY A 198 16.96 2.17 13.27
CA GLY A 198 17.90 1.05 13.22
C GLY A 198 19.18 1.38 12.42
N PHE A 199 19.17 2.51 11.72
CA PHE A 199 20.27 3.13 10.99
C PHE A 199 20.96 4.24 11.81
N ARG A 200 21.30 4.01 13.10
CA ARG A 200 22.04 4.97 13.96
C ARG A 200 23.38 5.46 13.37
N HIS A 201 23.78 4.94 12.21
CA HIS A 201 25.01 5.22 11.50
C HIS A 201 24.81 5.97 10.15
N ARG A 202 23.58 6.26 9.70
CA ARG A 202 23.42 7.08 8.48
C ARG A 202 23.69 8.54 8.80
N ALA A 203 24.68 9.11 8.11
CA ALA A 203 25.04 10.51 8.22
C ALA A 203 23.84 11.38 7.82
N GLY A 204 23.41 12.26 8.72
CA GLY A 204 22.46 13.31 8.35
C GLY A 204 23.07 14.26 7.32
N TRP A 205 22.23 15.08 6.69
CA TRP A 205 22.62 16.14 5.76
C TRP A 205 23.68 17.08 6.37
N THR A 206 24.75 17.39 5.64
CA THR A 206 25.79 18.32 6.12
C THR A 206 25.26 19.76 6.23
N GLY A 207 24.37 20.16 5.31
CA GLY A 207 23.57 21.39 5.37
C GLY A 207 22.17 21.16 4.81
N VAL A 208 21.26 22.11 5.03
CA VAL A 208 19.94 22.14 4.39
C VAL A 208 19.76 23.49 3.76
N ASP A 209 19.50 23.53 2.45
CA ASP A 209 19.19 24.78 1.77
C ASP A 209 17.84 25.31 2.28
N GLN A 210 17.74 26.62 2.47
CA GLN A 210 16.53 27.31 2.91
C GLN A 210 15.98 28.25 1.81
N GLY A 211 16.70 28.42 0.70
CA GLY A 211 16.46 29.41 -0.35
C GLY A 211 15.39 29.03 -1.39
N TYR A 212 14.37 28.25 -1.02
CA TYR A 212 13.32 27.81 -1.94
C TYR A 212 12.49 28.99 -2.47
N ARG A 213 12.33 29.06 -3.78
CA ARG A 213 11.46 30.00 -4.50
C ARG A 213 10.16 29.28 -4.87
N LEU A 214 9.14 29.41 -4.02
CA LEU A 214 7.86 28.71 -4.18
C LEU A 214 6.87 29.42 -5.13
N LEU A 215 7.12 30.68 -5.50
CA LEU A 215 6.20 31.42 -6.36
C LEU A 215 6.01 30.77 -7.75
N PRO A 216 7.04 30.25 -8.45
CA PRO A 216 6.86 29.47 -9.67
C PRO A 216 6.02 28.20 -9.46
N LEU A 217 6.19 27.50 -8.35
CA LEU A 217 5.39 26.31 -8.01
C LEU A 217 3.89 26.67 -7.87
N GLN A 218 3.59 27.76 -7.17
CA GLN A 218 2.21 28.20 -6.96
C GLN A 218 1.59 28.81 -8.22
N ARG A 219 2.31 29.70 -8.91
CA ARG A 219 1.75 30.48 -10.03
C ARG A 219 1.84 29.77 -11.37
N ASP A 220 3.00 29.19 -11.68
CA ASP A 220 3.25 28.63 -13.02
C ASP A 220 2.83 27.16 -13.10
N TRP A 221 2.97 26.43 -11.98
CA TRP A 221 2.54 25.05 -11.88
C TRP A 221 1.15 24.87 -11.28
N ASP A 222 0.58 25.88 -10.61
CA ASP A 222 -0.72 25.77 -9.92
C ASP A 222 -0.75 24.50 -9.05
N PHE A 223 0.30 24.34 -8.23
CA PHE A 223 0.52 23.18 -7.39
C PHE A 223 0.60 23.57 -5.92
N GLU A 224 -0.19 22.88 -5.11
CA GLU A 224 -0.23 22.98 -3.65
C GLU A 224 0.20 21.62 -3.05
N CYS A 225 1.09 21.68 -2.06
CA CYS A 225 1.43 20.52 -1.24
C CYS A 225 0.24 20.18 -0.33
N GLY A 226 -0.21 18.93 -0.33
CA GLY A 226 -1.29 18.47 0.53
C GLY A 226 -0.83 18.31 1.98
N TRP A 227 0.45 18.00 2.20
CA TRP A 227 1.03 17.88 3.53
C TRP A 227 1.55 19.21 4.04
N THR A 228 1.14 19.57 5.26
CA THR A 228 1.86 20.58 6.05
C THR A 228 3.16 19.99 6.60
N ALA A 229 4.15 20.83 6.89
CA ALA A 229 5.42 20.35 7.46
C ALA A 229 5.24 19.58 8.78
N THR A 230 4.31 20.03 9.64
CA THR A 230 3.99 19.35 10.89
C THR A 230 3.34 17.99 10.63
N ALA A 231 2.33 17.92 9.76
CA ALA A 231 1.66 16.67 9.43
C ALA A 231 2.65 15.66 8.79
N ALA A 232 3.54 16.12 7.91
CA ALA A 232 4.57 15.28 7.29
C ALA A 232 5.52 14.66 8.33
N VAL A 233 5.90 15.42 9.37
CA VAL A 233 6.73 14.91 10.46
C VAL A 233 5.97 13.92 11.33
N VAL A 234 4.69 14.17 11.62
CA VAL A 234 3.83 13.23 12.36
C VAL A 234 3.67 11.92 11.59
N ASP A 235 3.41 11.98 10.28
CA ASP A 235 3.27 10.78 9.45
C ASP A 235 4.59 10.01 9.31
N THR A 236 5.71 10.72 9.19
CA THR A 236 7.04 10.10 9.26
C THR A 236 7.27 9.40 10.60
N ALA A 237 6.88 10.04 11.71
CA ALA A 237 7.01 9.44 13.02
C ALA A 237 6.16 8.16 13.14
N ARG A 238 4.93 8.19 12.61
CA ARG A 238 4.03 7.03 12.52
C ARG A 238 4.66 5.87 11.76
N GLY A 239 5.17 6.14 10.55
CA GLY A 239 5.71 5.10 9.67
C GLY A 239 7.04 4.50 10.14
N LEU A 240 7.91 5.29 10.80
CA LEU A 240 9.25 4.87 11.21
C LEU A 240 9.35 4.34 12.65
N CYS A 241 8.24 3.98 13.29
CA CYS A 241 8.26 3.33 14.60
C CYS A 241 8.73 1.85 14.49
N THR A 242 9.88 1.51 15.10
CA THR A 242 10.71 0.30 14.82
C THR A 242 10.16 -1.06 15.17
N ARG A 243 8.92 -1.13 15.61
CA ARG A 243 8.35 -2.38 16.14
C ARG A 243 6.95 -2.62 15.62
N SER A 244 6.61 -2.00 14.50
CA SER A 244 5.23 -1.85 14.11
C SER A 244 5.04 -2.20 12.64
N HIS A 245 4.05 -3.04 12.35
CA HIS A 245 3.62 -3.37 10.99
C HIS A 245 2.79 -2.23 10.37
N ARG A 246 3.16 -0.97 10.65
CA ARG A 246 2.32 0.22 10.38
C ARG A 246 2.47 0.81 8.99
N CYS A 247 3.61 0.62 8.36
CA CYS A 247 3.86 1.11 7.01
C CYS A 247 4.24 -0.05 6.12
N VAL A 248 3.22 -0.59 5.48
CA VAL A 248 3.27 -1.84 4.74
C VAL A 248 2.61 -1.51 3.43
N GLU A 249 3.43 -1.24 2.40
CA GLU A 249 2.93 -1.01 1.04
C GLU A 249 2.00 -2.19 0.66
N PRO A 250 0.77 -1.90 0.20
CA PRO A 250 -0.17 -2.92 -0.24
C PRO A 250 0.48 -3.81 -1.30
N PRO A 251 0.48 -5.14 -1.13
CA PRO A 251 1.04 -6.02 -2.14
C PRO A 251 0.31 -5.81 -3.47
N THR A 252 1.06 -5.75 -4.56
CA THR A 252 0.44 -5.58 -5.86
C THR A 252 -0.32 -6.85 -6.24
N ARG A 253 -1.51 -6.67 -6.80
CA ARG A 253 -2.34 -7.79 -7.23
C ARG A 253 -1.77 -8.41 -8.49
N VAL A 254 -1.83 -9.74 -8.55
CA VAL A 254 -1.40 -10.51 -9.72
C VAL A 254 -2.67 -10.94 -10.44
N THR A 255 -3.06 -10.18 -11.46
CA THR A 255 -4.21 -10.48 -12.32
C THR A 255 -3.75 -11.24 -13.55
N ASP A 256 -4.63 -12.06 -14.15
CA ASP A 256 -4.36 -12.68 -15.44
C ASP A 256 -5.06 -11.86 -16.55
N PRO A 257 -4.33 -11.01 -17.29
CA PRO A 257 -4.91 -10.19 -18.35
C PRO A 257 -5.33 -11.02 -19.58
N SER A 258 -4.96 -12.30 -19.67
CA SER A 258 -5.25 -13.17 -20.81
C SER A 258 -6.53 -14.00 -20.66
N ALA A 259 -7.16 -13.98 -19.48
CA ALA A 259 -8.35 -14.76 -19.22
C ALA A 259 -9.57 -14.24 -20.00
N ALA A 260 -10.21 -15.13 -20.76
CA ALA A 260 -11.43 -14.82 -21.50
C ALA A 260 -12.62 -14.63 -20.56
N GLU A 261 -13.70 -13.98 -21.03
CA GLU A 261 -14.98 -13.92 -20.30
C GLU A 261 -15.36 -15.32 -19.77
N PRO A 262 -15.83 -15.44 -18.51
CA PRO A 262 -16.56 -14.44 -17.73
C PRO A 262 -15.73 -13.60 -16.74
N VAL A 263 -14.40 -13.69 -16.76
CA VAL A 263 -13.47 -13.06 -15.80
C VAL A 263 -13.66 -11.53 -15.69
N GLY A 264 -13.59 -11.00 -14.46
CA GLY A 264 -13.71 -9.55 -14.19
C GLY A 264 -12.38 -8.79 -14.29
N GLU A 265 -12.43 -7.46 -14.45
CA GLU A 265 -11.20 -6.60 -14.54
C GLU A 265 -10.25 -6.78 -13.34
N PHE A 266 -10.80 -7.14 -12.18
CA PHE A 266 -10.10 -7.26 -10.91
C PHE A 266 -10.03 -8.70 -10.41
N ASP A 267 -10.02 -9.70 -11.28
CA ASP A 267 -9.87 -11.10 -10.85
C ASP A 267 -8.39 -11.46 -10.68
N ASP A 268 -8.06 -12.16 -9.60
CA ASP A 268 -6.70 -12.65 -9.37
C ASP A 268 -6.38 -13.85 -10.27
N ALA A 269 -5.12 -13.95 -10.69
CA ALA A 269 -4.60 -15.15 -11.33
C ALA A 269 -4.59 -16.32 -10.33
N ILE A 270 -5.04 -17.50 -10.78
CA ILE A 270 -5.05 -18.71 -9.95
C ILE A 270 -3.73 -19.45 -10.15
N SER A 271 -3.00 -19.67 -9.05
CA SER A 271 -1.79 -20.49 -9.06
C SER A 271 -2.15 -21.97 -9.21
N PRO A 272 -1.50 -22.73 -10.11
CA PRO A 272 -1.75 -24.17 -10.23
C PRO A 272 -1.30 -24.95 -8.98
N ASP A 273 -0.36 -24.39 -8.19
CA ASP A 273 0.09 -24.97 -6.93
C ASP A 273 -0.94 -24.77 -5.81
N PHE A 274 -1.73 -23.70 -5.87
CA PHE A 274 -2.70 -23.35 -4.84
C PHE A 274 -4.07 -23.01 -5.47
N PRO A 275 -4.75 -24.00 -6.09
CA PRO A 275 -5.86 -23.72 -7.00
C PRO A 275 -7.21 -23.54 -6.30
N VAL A 276 -7.31 -23.92 -5.01
CA VAL A 276 -8.61 -24.01 -4.32
C VAL A 276 -8.93 -22.77 -3.49
N PHE A 277 -10.07 -22.15 -3.76
CA PHE A 277 -10.62 -21.01 -3.04
C PHE A 277 -12.07 -21.26 -2.62
N ILE A 278 -12.49 -20.66 -1.50
CA ILE A 278 -13.82 -20.84 -0.93
C ILE A 278 -14.48 -19.50 -0.60
N ALA A 279 -15.78 -19.42 -0.82
CA ALA A 279 -16.61 -18.29 -0.45
C ALA A 279 -16.53 -17.98 1.05
N PRO A 280 -16.70 -16.71 1.44
CA PRO A 280 -16.60 -16.27 2.83
C PRO A 280 -17.67 -16.92 3.73
N ASP A 281 -18.91 -17.01 3.23
CA ASP A 281 -20.06 -17.54 3.96
C ASP A 281 -20.75 -18.65 3.16
N ASP A 282 -21.47 -19.52 3.86
CA ASP A 282 -22.26 -20.61 3.24
C ASP A 282 -23.63 -20.11 2.72
N GLY A 283 -23.94 -18.83 2.91
CA GLY A 283 -25.15 -18.16 2.43
C GLY A 283 -25.01 -17.56 1.02
N PRO A 284 -26.01 -16.80 0.55
CA PRO A 284 -25.89 -16.08 -0.72
C PRO A 284 -24.67 -15.17 -0.68
N LEU A 285 -23.80 -15.31 -1.69
CA LEU A 285 -22.63 -14.45 -1.82
C LEU A 285 -23.05 -12.97 -1.85
N ALA A 286 -22.27 -12.14 -1.18
CA ALA A 286 -22.48 -10.69 -1.18
C ALA A 286 -22.55 -10.14 -2.61
N VAL A 287 -23.25 -9.02 -2.77
CA VAL A 287 -23.23 -8.22 -4.00
C VAL A 287 -21.76 -7.88 -4.33
N PRO A 288 -21.33 -7.82 -5.61
CA PRO A 288 -19.94 -7.50 -5.92
C PRO A 288 -19.55 -6.17 -5.30
N LEU A 289 -18.34 -6.10 -4.76
CA LEU A 289 -17.79 -4.86 -4.19
C LEU A 289 -17.41 -3.90 -5.32
N ARG A 290 -17.53 -2.60 -5.07
CA ARG A 290 -17.07 -1.62 -6.05
C ARG A 290 -15.54 -1.55 -6.06
N PRO A 291 -14.91 -1.13 -7.17
CA PRO A 291 -13.46 -1.05 -7.33
C PRO A 291 -12.72 -0.37 -6.18
N LEU A 292 -13.24 0.75 -5.66
CA LEU A 292 -12.60 1.46 -4.54
C LEU A 292 -12.56 0.60 -3.26
N SER A 293 -13.67 -0.06 -2.93
CA SER A 293 -13.74 -0.99 -1.79
C SER A 293 -12.83 -2.19 -1.98
N LEU A 294 -12.79 -2.76 -3.20
CA LEU A 294 -11.89 -3.86 -3.52
C LEU A 294 -10.43 -3.46 -3.33
N ASP A 295 -10.00 -2.30 -3.83
CA ASP A 295 -8.62 -1.80 -3.69
C ASP A 295 -8.21 -1.70 -2.21
N VAL A 296 -9.07 -1.07 -1.40
CA VAL A 296 -8.81 -0.82 0.02
C VAL A 296 -8.78 -2.12 0.82
N HIS A 297 -9.77 -3.00 0.63
CA HIS A 297 -9.86 -4.25 1.39
C HIS A 297 -8.80 -5.26 0.97
N SER A 298 -8.62 -5.49 -0.34
CA SER A 298 -7.62 -6.46 -0.83
C SER A 298 -6.20 -6.02 -0.47
N GLY A 299 -5.88 -4.74 -0.62
CA GLY A 299 -4.59 -4.18 -0.21
C GLY A 299 -4.36 -4.34 1.30
N GLY A 300 -5.36 -4.01 2.12
CA GLY A 300 -5.26 -4.14 3.58
C GLY A 300 -5.15 -5.58 4.08
N LEU A 301 -5.91 -6.50 3.49
CA LEU A 301 -5.83 -7.93 3.79
C LEU A 301 -4.50 -8.54 3.34
N GLY A 302 -3.96 -8.12 2.20
CA GLY A 302 -2.63 -8.53 1.76
C GLY A 302 -1.53 -8.05 2.71
N CYS A 303 -1.62 -6.82 3.24
CA CYS A 303 -0.74 -6.32 4.30
C CYS A 303 -0.84 -7.16 5.59
N ALA A 304 -2.06 -7.54 5.96
CA ALA A 304 -2.32 -8.37 7.12
C ALA A 304 -1.75 -9.79 6.97
N GLN A 305 -1.91 -10.39 5.79
CA GLN A 305 -1.39 -11.70 5.43
C GLN A 305 0.14 -11.69 5.40
N ARG A 306 0.71 -10.65 4.79
CA ARG A 306 1.99 -9.98 5.12
C ARG A 306 2.57 -10.33 6.47
N ALA A 307 2.05 -9.61 7.45
CA ALA A 307 2.52 -9.65 8.83
C ALA A 307 2.38 -11.04 9.46
N VAL A 308 1.29 -11.77 9.14
CA VAL A 308 1.12 -13.13 9.64
C VAL A 308 2.14 -14.10 9.05
N ALA A 309 2.45 -14.01 7.76
CA ALA A 309 3.51 -14.80 7.14
C ALA A 309 4.87 -14.57 7.82
N GLU A 310 5.22 -13.31 8.10
CA GLU A 310 6.47 -12.96 8.81
C GLU A 310 6.55 -13.57 10.21
N VAL A 311 5.45 -13.50 10.98
CA VAL A 311 5.39 -14.06 12.34
C VAL A 311 5.48 -15.58 12.33
N VAL A 312 4.72 -16.22 11.44
CA VAL A 312 4.64 -17.68 11.30
C VAL A 312 5.86 -18.26 10.59
N GLY A 313 6.64 -17.44 9.88
CA GLY A 313 7.83 -17.88 9.14
C GLY A 313 7.51 -18.49 7.77
N LEU A 314 6.40 -18.10 7.14
CA LEU A 314 6.10 -18.48 5.76
C LEU A 314 7.09 -17.76 4.82
N SER A 315 7.64 -18.49 3.86
CA SER A 315 8.65 -17.98 2.92
C SER A 315 8.54 -18.65 1.56
N GLY A 316 9.29 -18.14 0.57
CA GLY A 316 9.27 -18.66 -0.80
C GLY A 316 7.89 -18.57 -1.44
N ALA A 317 7.56 -19.54 -2.30
CA ALA A 317 6.29 -19.59 -3.03
C ALA A 317 5.06 -19.61 -2.09
N LEU A 318 5.13 -20.33 -0.97
CA LEU A 318 4.03 -20.35 0.01
C LEU A 318 3.81 -18.99 0.68
N GLY A 319 4.90 -18.32 1.08
CA GLY A 319 4.82 -16.99 1.67
C GLY A 319 4.29 -15.94 0.69
N ALA A 320 4.70 -16.03 -0.58
CA ALA A 320 4.20 -15.19 -1.65
C ALA A 320 2.71 -15.46 -1.90
N GLU A 321 2.30 -16.71 -2.10
CA GLU A 321 0.90 -17.07 -2.30
C GLU A 321 0.03 -16.60 -1.13
N TRP A 322 0.48 -16.82 0.10
CA TRP A 322 -0.25 -16.38 1.29
C TRP A 322 -0.44 -14.87 1.33
N THR A 323 0.59 -14.10 0.96
CA THR A 323 0.56 -12.63 0.97
C THR A 323 -0.37 -12.07 -0.10
N HIS A 324 -0.39 -12.66 -1.28
CA HIS A 324 -1.13 -12.12 -2.42
C HIS A 324 -2.54 -12.71 -2.56
N ARG A 325 -2.77 -13.95 -2.08
CA ARG A 325 -3.97 -14.73 -2.39
C ARG A 325 -4.47 -15.63 -1.24
N ALA A 326 -4.06 -15.40 0.02
CA ALA A 326 -4.83 -16.00 1.12
C ALA A 326 -6.25 -15.41 1.22
N THR A 327 -6.45 -14.20 0.66
CA THR A 327 -7.74 -13.71 0.19
C THR A 327 -7.57 -13.23 -1.24
N ALA A 328 -8.39 -13.75 -2.15
CA ALA A 328 -8.36 -13.43 -3.57
C ALA A 328 -9.70 -12.82 -4.02
N VAL A 329 -9.72 -12.14 -5.16
CA VAL A 329 -10.92 -11.56 -5.76
C VAL A 329 -11.30 -12.34 -7.02
N PHE A 330 -12.56 -12.76 -7.10
CA PHE A 330 -13.16 -13.36 -8.29
C PHE A 330 -14.57 -12.79 -8.49
N GLY A 331 -14.88 -12.33 -9.71
CA GLY A 331 -16.14 -11.68 -10.02
C GLY A 331 -16.45 -10.52 -9.07
N GLN A 332 -15.42 -9.72 -8.73
CA GLN A 332 -15.48 -8.59 -7.79
C GLN A 332 -15.96 -8.96 -6.37
N ARG A 333 -15.75 -10.21 -5.95
CA ARG A 333 -16.05 -10.72 -4.59
C ARG A 333 -14.82 -11.35 -3.97
N LEU A 334 -14.72 -11.28 -2.65
CA LEU A 334 -13.58 -11.84 -1.91
C LEU A 334 -13.80 -13.33 -1.63
N TYR A 335 -12.76 -14.13 -1.85
CA TYR A 335 -12.68 -15.55 -1.55
C TYR A 335 -11.47 -15.83 -0.67
N ALA A 336 -11.57 -16.85 0.18
CA ALA A 336 -10.45 -17.33 0.98
C ALA A 336 -9.65 -18.41 0.22
N GLY A 337 -8.33 -18.28 0.18
CA GLY A 337 -7.44 -19.30 -0.40
C GLY A 337 -7.35 -20.53 0.50
N LEU A 338 -8.14 -21.56 0.20
CA LEU A 338 -8.26 -22.76 1.03
C LEU A 338 -7.00 -23.65 0.92
N SER A 339 -6.50 -23.84 -0.30
CA SER A 339 -5.29 -24.64 -0.59
C SER A 339 -4.04 -24.05 0.08
N VAL A 340 -3.80 -22.74 -0.08
CA VAL A 340 -2.68 -22.03 0.57
C VAL A 340 -2.81 -22.03 2.09
N ALA A 341 -4.03 -21.88 2.63
CA ALA A 341 -4.25 -21.90 4.07
C ALA A 341 -4.04 -23.29 4.69
N ALA A 342 -4.41 -24.35 3.98
CA ALA A 342 -4.12 -25.73 4.38
C ALA A 342 -2.61 -25.99 4.42
N ALA A 343 -1.89 -25.59 3.37
CA ALA A 343 -0.43 -25.69 3.29
C ALA A 343 0.25 -24.90 4.42
N ALA A 344 -0.15 -23.64 4.64
CA ALA A 344 0.37 -22.80 5.71
C ALA A 344 0.08 -23.36 7.12
N SER A 345 -1.02 -24.11 7.30
CA SER A 345 -1.37 -24.68 8.60
C SER A 345 -0.40 -25.78 9.06
N THR A 346 0.24 -26.49 8.12
CA THR A 346 1.26 -27.53 8.43
C THR A 346 2.50 -26.97 9.13
N VAL A 347 2.68 -25.66 9.02
CA VAL A 347 3.84 -24.91 9.47
C VAL A 347 3.67 -24.41 10.93
N LEU A 348 2.45 -24.49 11.47
CA LEU A 348 2.07 -24.02 12.81
C LEU A 348 2.15 -25.12 13.90
N PRO A 349 2.56 -24.77 15.14
CA PRO A 349 2.65 -25.74 16.23
C PRO A 349 1.32 -26.39 16.63
N GLY A 350 1.26 -27.72 16.56
CA GLY A 350 0.12 -28.50 17.05
C GLY A 350 -1.13 -28.38 16.18
N ARG A 351 -0.96 -28.12 14.88
CA ARG A 351 -2.04 -28.17 13.88
C ARG A 351 -1.79 -29.32 12.92
N SER A 352 -2.86 -30.04 12.57
CA SER A 352 -2.86 -30.96 11.44
C SER A 352 -3.31 -30.22 10.17
N ALA A 353 -3.02 -30.81 9.01
CA ALA A 353 -3.50 -30.35 7.71
C ALA A 353 -5.02 -30.54 7.53
N ASP A 354 -5.74 -31.08 8.54
CA ASP A 354 -7.16 -31.46 8.47
C ASP A 354 -8.13 -30.27 8.32
N ALA A 355 -7.63 -29.07 8.00
CA ALA A 355 -8.46 -27.94 7.53
C ALA A 355 -9.41 -28.34 6.38
N LEU A 356 -9.10 -29.44 5.69
CA LEU A 356 -9.85 -30.02 4.59
C LEU A 356 -11.19 -30.69 5.00
N SER A 357 -11.45 -30.94 6.29
CA SER A 357 -12.72 -31.55 6.73
C SER A 357 -13.88 -30.55 6.87
N GLN A 358 -13.74 -29.32 6.37
CA GLN A 358 -14.75 -28.24 6.47
C GLN A 358 -15.26 -27.76 5.10
N ALA A 359 -15.30 -28.63 4.09
CA ALA A 359 -16.14 -28.39 2.92
C ALA A 359 -17.62 -28.27 3.37
N PRO A 360 -18.42 -27.37 2.77
CA PRO A 360 -19.81 -27.19 3.16
C PRO A 360 -20.57 -28.52 3.11
N ALA A 361 -21.35 -28.82 4.14
CA ALA A 361 -22.11 -30.05 4.24
C ALA A 361 -23.08 -30.16 3.05
N GLY A 362 -22.82 -31.10 2.13
CA GLY A 362 -23.67 -31.36 0.96
C GLY A 362 -23.10 -30.93 -0.41
N GLY A 363 -21.86 -30.43 -0.48
CA GLY A 363 -21.13 -30.32 -1.74
C GLY A 363 -20.71 -31.70 -2.29
N PRO A 364 -20.37 -31.83 -3.59
CA PRO A 364 -19.75 -33.06 -4.10
C PRO A 364 -18.52 -33.42 -3.25
N ASP A 365 -18.17 -34.72 -3.18
CA ASP A 365 -16.94 -35.19 -2.55
C ASP A 365 -15.73 -34.56 -3.27
N ILE A 366 -15.41 -33.32 -2.89
CA ILE A 366 -14.27 -32.60 -3.41
C ILE A 366 -13.09 -33.17 -2.67
N VAL A 367 -12.40 -34.08 -3.36
CA VAL A 367 -11.02 -34.42 -3.05
C VAL A 367 -10.26 -33.13 -3.22
N LEU A 368 -10.07 -32.39 -2.13
CA LEU A 368 -9.10 -31.31 -2.08
C LEU A 368 -7.77 -31.95 -2.45
N LEU A 369 -7.36 -31.79 -3.71
CA LEU A 369 -6.01 -32.12 -4.11
C LEU A 369 -5.12 -31.31 -3.17
N PRO A 370 -4.29 -31.97 -2.34
CA PRO A 370 -3.42 -31.22 -1.46
C PRO A 370 -2.57 -30.33 -2.39
N GLY A 371 -2.53 -29.04 -2.09
CA GLY A 371 -1.48 -28.17 -2.62
C GLY A 371 -0.10 -28.80 -2.36
N PRO A 372 0.98 -28.28 -2.97
CA PRO A 372 2.29 -28.89 -2.89
C PRO A 372 2.64 -29.22 -1.45
N ALA A 373 3.13 -30.45 -1.21
CA ALA A 373 3.48 -30.90 0.14
C ALA A 373 4.55 -29.97 0.72
N VAL A 374 4.17 -29.17 1.71
CA VAL A 374 5.10 -28.29 2.42
C VAL A 374 5.70 -29.05 3.59
N ALA A 375 7.03 -29.11 3.65
CA ALA A 375 7.71 -29.71 4.78
C ALA A 375 7.41 -28.92 6.06
N PRO A 376 6.94 -29.57 7.14
CA PRO A 376 6.66 -28.88 8.39
C PRO A 376 7.93 -28.28 8.99
N HIS A 377 7.77 -27.23 9.79
CA HIS A 377 8.90 -26.63 10.48
C HIS A 377 9.65 -27.63 11.37
N GLY A 378 10.97 -27.68 11.20
CA GLY A 378 11.85 -28.33 12.16
C GLY A 378 11.77 -27.67 13.55
N ARG A 379 12.22 -28.38 14.59
CA ARG A 379 12.14 -27.93 16.00
C ARG A 379 12.69 -26.52 16.26
N ILE A 380 13.78 -26.16 15.56
CA ILE A 380 14.42 -24.84 15.67
C ILE A 380 13.51 -23.74 15.09
N ALA A 381 12.95 -23.97 13.91
CA ALA A 381 12.02 -23.04 13.29
C ALA A 381 10.75 -22.87 14.14
N LEU A 382 10.23 -23.96 14.71
CA LEU A 382 9.08 -23.90 15.61
C LEU A 382 9.37 -23.09 16.89
N ALA A 383 10.56 -23.23 17.47
CA ALA A 383 10.99 -22.42 18.60
C ALA A 383 11.07 -20.93 18.22
N ALA A 384 11.62 -20.61 17.04
CA ALA A 384 11.68 -19.23 16.55
C ALA A 384 10.30 -18.61 16.33
N VAL A 385 9.34 -19.38 15.78
CA VAL A 385 7.94 -18.95 15.64
C VAL A 385 7.32 -18.66 17.01
N ASN A 386 7.47 -19.56 17.98
CA ASN A 386 6.98 -19.34 19.34
C ASN A 386 7.59 -18.09 19.99
N THR A 387 8.89 -17.84 19.77
CA THR A 387 9.56 -16.63 20.27
C THR A 387 8.98 -15.36 19.63
N ARG A 388 8.79 -15.34 18.31
CA ARG A 388 8.19 -14.20 17.59
C ARG A 388 6.76 -13.93 18.05
N LEU A 389 5.98 -15.00 18.26
CA LEU A 389 4.60 -14.94 18.70
C LEU A 389 4.48 -14.40 20.14
N LEU A 390 5.32 -14.85 21.07
CA LEU A 390 5.37 -14.30 22.43
C LEU A 390 5.82 -12.83 22.43
N ALA A 391 6.81 -12.48 21.60
CA ALA A 391 7.24 -11.11 21.42
C ALA A 391 6.14 -10.23 20.79
N LEU A 392 5.29 -10.80 19.93
CA LEU A 392 4.12 -10.13 19.34
C LEU A 392 3.05 -9.91 20.42
N ALA A 393 2.66 -10.97 21.14
CA ALA A 393 1.67 -10.85 22.21
C ALA A 393 2.09 -9.83 23.28
N GLY A 394 3.37 -9.80 23.65
CA GLY A 394 3.90 -8.84 24.63
C GLY A 394 3.89 -7.38 24.18
N ARG A 395 3.86 -7.10 22.87
CA ARG A 395 3.83 -5.73 22.32
C ARG A 395 2.47 -5.33 21.74
N TYR A 396 1.56 -6.28 21.54
CA TYR A 396 0.28 -6.06 20.84
C TYR A 396 -0.54 -4.90 21.43
N GLY A 397 -0.62 -4.79 22.75
CA GLY A 397 -1.28 -3.65 23.41
C GLY A 397 -0.71 -2.30 22.98
N THR A 398 0.61 -2.19 22.92
CA THR A 398 1.28 -0.95 22.45
C THR A 398 1.07 -0.68 20.96
N GLU A 399 0.87 -1.72 20.14
CA GLU A 399 0.50 -1.55 18.73
C GLU A 399 -0.94 -1.00 18.60
N CYS A 400 -1.87 -1.50 19.43
CA CYS A 400 -3.26 -1.04 19.47
C CYS A 400 -3.39 0.39 20.00
N ASP A 401 -2.73 0.71 21.12
CA ASP A 401 -2.73 2.06 21.72
C ASP A 401 -2.26 3.10 20.71
N ALA A 402 -1.29 2.72 19.89
CA ALA A 402 -0.70 3.63 18.97
C ALA A 402 -1.46 3.72 17.64
N LEU A 403 -2.16 2.66 17.21
CA LEU A 403 -3.20 2.79 16.17
C LEU A 403 -4.28 3.78 16.64
N ALA A 404 -4.73 3.71 17.89
CA ALA A 404 -5.69 4.66 18.44
C ALA A 404 -5.12 6.09 18.52
N ALA A 405 -3.85 6.25 18.91
CA ALA A 405 -3.17 7.54 18.92
C ALA A 405 -3.02 8.16 17.52
N ASP A 406 -2.77 7.34 16.49
CA ASP A 406 -2.67 7.80 15.10
C ASP A 406 -4.00 8.45 14.66
N VAL A 407 -5.14 7.90 15.07
CA VAL A 407 -6.47 8.50 14.83
C VAL A 407 -6.65 9.80 15.61
N ALA A 408 -6.34 9.79 16.92
CA ALA A 408 -6.56 10.93 17.80
C ALA A 408 -5.63 12.13 17.52
N THR A 409 -4.52 11.92 16.81
CA THR A 409 -3.55 12.97 16.46
C THR A 409 -3.66 13.43 15.00
N ASP A 410 -4.68 12.97 14.29
CA ASP A 410 -4.99 13.42 12.94
C ASP A 410 -5.36 14.91 12.95
N ALA A 411 -4.58 15.74 12.26
CA ALA A 411 -4.79 17.18 12.21
C ALA A 411 -6.12 17.55 11.51
N ASP A 412 -6.67 16.65 10.70
CA ASP A 412 -7.91 16.84 9.93
C ASP A 412 -9.08 16.02 10.45
N ASP A 413 -8.99 15.53 11.69
CA ASP A 413 -10.05 14.73 12.32
C ASP A 413 -11.40 15.47 12.31
N ASP A 414 -11.38 16.73 12.76
CA ASP A 414 -12.56 17.58 12.90
C ASP A 414 -12.91 18.36 11.63
N VAL A 415 -12.08 18.27 10.57
CA VAL A 415 -12.28 19.05 9.34
C VAL A 415 -13.09 18.21 8.34
N ALA A 416 -14.32 18.65 8.10
CA ALA A 416 -15.18 18.06 7.08
C ALA A 416 -14.50 18.09 5.69
N PRO A 417 -14.62 17.04 4.85
CA PRO A 417 -13.97 16.97 3.55
C PRO A 417 -14.21 18.19 2.64
N ALA A 418 -15.42 18.77 2.69
CA ALA A 418 -15.77 19.97 1.92
C ALA A 418 -14.88 21.19 2.22
N GLY A 419 -14.29 21.27 3.42
CA GLY A 419 -13.39 22.35 3.82
C GLY A 419 -11.93 22.17 3.38
N LEU A 420 -11.57 21.02 2.80
CA LEU A 420 -10.19 20.72 2.41
C LEU A 420 -9.92 21.12 0.95
N SER A 421 -8.68 21.51 0.63
CA SER A 421 -8.24 21.69 -0.75
C SER A 421 -8.13 20.33 -1.47
N ASP A 422 -8.12 20.33 -2.81
CA ASP A 422 -7.96 19.09 -3.58
C ASP A 422 -6.64 18.39 -3.24
N ALA A 423 -5.57 19.15 -3.01
CA ALA A 423 -4.28 18.61 -2.58
C ALA A 423 -4.38 17.87 -1.24
N ARG A 424 -5.10 18.46 -0.27
CA ARG A 424 -5.34 17.83 1.04
C ARG A 424 -6.23 16.59 0.95
N LEU A 425 -7.27 16.60 0.10
CA LEU A 425 -8.10 15.43 -0.15
C LEU A 425 -7.27 14.27 -0.73
N GLN A 426 -6.39 14.55 -1.69
CA GLN A 426 -5.54 13.53 -2.33
C GLN A 426 -4.60 12.86 -1.32
N VAL A 427 -3.89 13.62 -0.49
CA VAL A 427 -2.99 13.02 0.52
C VAL A 427 -3.76 12.33 1.64
N ARG A 428 -4.97 12.81 1.98
CA ARG A 428 -5.85 12.17 2.96
C ARG A 428 -6.31 10.80 2.47
N ILE A 429 -6.63 10.62 1.19
CA ILE A 429 -6.98 9.31 0.62
C ILE A 429 -5.84 8.30 0.83
N LEU A 430 -4.60 8.67 0.51
CA LEU A 430 -3.44 7.78 0.68
C LEU A 430 -3.18 7.45 2.15
N LEU A 431 -3.28 8.45 3.03
CA LEU A 431 -3.15 8.26 4.48
C LEU A 431 -4.21 7.30 5.03
N LEU A 432 -5.48 7.47 4.64
CA LEU A 432 -6.58 6.63 5.08
C LEU A 432 -6.42 5.19 4.57
N ARG A 433 -5.99 4.99 3.31
CA ARG A 433 -5.68 3.67 2.76
C ARG A 433 -4.64 2.94 3.62
N ASP A 434 -3.55 3.62 3.98
CA ASP A 434 -2.50 3.04 4.82
C ASP A 434 -2.99 2.72 6.24
N ARG A 435 -3.82 3.58 6.82
CA ARG A 435 -4.41 3.36 8.15
C ARG A 435 -5.36 2.17 8.15
N ILE A 436 -6.16 1.99 7.10
CA ILE A 436 -7.04 0.82 6.95
C ILE A 436 -6.19 -0.44 6.83
N ALA A 437 -5.10 -0.42 6.04
CA ALA A 437 -4.18 -1.56 5.96
C ALA A 437 -3.50 -1.89 7.30
N GLN A 438 -3.11 -0.86 8.06
CA GLN A 438 -2.57 -1.01 9.42
C GLN A 438 -3.61 -1.60 10.38
N ALA A 439 -4.87 -1.18 10.29
CA ALA A 439 -5.95 -1.66 11.15
C ALA A 439 -6.32 -3.13 10.83
N TRP A 440 -6.38 -3.51 9.54
CA TRP A 440 -6.50 -4.91 9.12
C TRP A 440 -5.34 -5.76 9.63
N THR A 441 -4.11 -5.25 9.52
CA THR A 441 -2.92 -5.93 10.02
C THR A 441 -2.97 -6.15 11.53
N THR A 442 -3.37 -5.14 12.29
CA THR A 442 -3.50 -5.22 13.75
C THR A 442 -4.61 -6.19 14.16
N THR A 443 -5.74 -6.18 13.45
CA THR A 443 -6.84 -7.13 13.66
C THR A 443 -6.38 -8.56 13.42
N ALA A 444 -5.66 -8.78 12.32
CA ALA A 444 -5.11 -10.06 11.93
C ALA A 444 -4.11 -10.64 12.96
N LEU A 445 -3.18 -9.82 13.44
CA LEU A 445 -2.22 -10.21 14.45
C LEU A 445 -2.89 -10.54 15.80
N GLY A 446 -3.95 -9.81 16.17
CA GLY A 446 -4.78 -10.10 17.34
C GLY A 446 -5.43 -11.48 17.25
N LEU A 447 -6.04 -11.78 16.10
CA LEU A 447 -6.61 -13.10 15.81
C LEU A 447 -5.56 -14.21 15.89
N LEU A 448 -4.36 -13.98 15.35
CA LEU A 448 -3.25 -14.93 15.44
C LEU A 448 -2.85 -15.20 16.91
N ILE A 449 -2.75 -14.17 17.76
CA ILE A 449 -2.45 -14.33 19.19
C ILE A 449 -3.55 -15.14 19.88
N GLU A 450 -4.81 -14.76 19.68
CA GLU A 450 -5.96 -15.43 20.29
C GLU A 450 -6.04 -16.90 19.90
N ASP A 451 -5.80 -17.20 18.64
CA ASP A 451 -5.86 -18.54 18.09
C ASP A 451 -4.69 -19.41 18.58
N THR A 452 -3.46 -18.88 18.57
CA THR A 452 -2.27 -19.64 18.98
C THR A 452 -2.16 -19.84 20.49
N LEU A 453 -2.40 -18.77 21.25
CA LEU A 453 -2.40 -18.81 22.70
C LEU A 453 -3.71 -19.38 23.24
N GLY A 454 -4.81 -19.40 22.47
CA GLY A 454 -6.16 -19.93 22.76
C GLY A 454 -6.24 -21.43 23.06
N ALA A 455 -7.35 -21.88 23.65
CA ALA A 455 -7.53 -23.29 24.05
C ALA A 455 -7.50 -24.21 22.82
N ALA A 456 -6.92 -25.42 22.93
CA ALA A 456 -6.80 -26.33 21.80
C ALA A 456 -8.13 -26.61 21.05
N PRO A 457 -9.28 -26.80 21.73
CA PRO A 457 -10.58 -26.95 21.07
C PRO A 457 -11.12 -25.67 20.41
N GLY A 458 -10.54 -24.51 20.69
CA GLY A 458 -10.92 -23.21 20.14
C GLY A 458 -9.92 -22.65 19.11
N ARG A 459 -8.90 -23.44 18.72
CA ARG A 459 -7.96 -23.06 17.67
C ARG A 459 -8.68 -23.10 16.32
N ARG A 460 -8.75 -21.95 15.65
CA ARG A 460 -9.32 -21.83 14.31
C ARG A 460 -8.29 -22.28 13.28
N HIS A 461 -8.74 -22.93 12.20
CA HIS A 461 -7.86 -23.16 11.06
C HIS A 461 -7.57 -21.85 10.33
N LEU A 462 -6.38 -21.71 9.73
CA LEU A 462 -6.02 -20.51 8.95
C LEU A 462 -7.04 -20.24 7.82
N ALA A 463 -7.66 -21.30 7.28
CA ALA A 463 -8.72 -21.18 6.29
C ALA A 463 -9.97 -20.49 6.83
N GLN A 464 -10.38 -20.82 8.07
CA GLN A 464 -11.53 -20.18 8.73
C GLN A 464 -11.25 -18.71 9.04
N TRP A 465 -9.99 -18.40 9.35
CA TRP A 465 -9.54 -17.03 9.55
C TRP A 465 -9.63 -16.21 8.27
N SER A 466 -9.06 -16.71 7.17
CA SER A 466 -9.15 -16.07 5.85
C SER A 466 -10.60 -15.91 5.39
N ARG A 467 -11.48 -16.92 5.61
CA ARG A 467 -12.92 -16.81 5.34
C ARG A 467 -13.58 -15.70 6.15
N GLY A 468 -13.34 -15.67 7.47
CA GLY A 468 -13.94 -14.66 8.35
C GLY A 468 -13.48 -13.24 8.02
N LEU A 469 -12.21 -13.06 7.65
CA LEU A 469 -11.70 -11.76 7.19
C LEU A 469 -12.32 -11.35 5.84
N ALA A 470 -12.43 -12.29 4.89
CA ALA A 470 -13.10 -12.03 3.61
C ALA A 470 -14.60 -11.70 3.80
N ALA A 471 -15.29 -12.37 4.71
CA ALA A 471 -16.69 -12.10 5.07
C ALA A 471 -16.85 -10.69 5.65
N ALA A 472 -16.00 -10.37 6.63
CA ALA A 472 -15.97 -9.07 7.29
C ALA A 472 -15.74 -7.92 6.29
N ALA A 473 -14.76 -8.08 5.39
CA ALA A 473 -14.48 -7.10 4.33
C ALA A 473 -15.65 -6.99 3.32
N SER A 474 -16.28 -8.11 2.97
CA SER A 474 -17.41 -8.13 2.02
C SER A 474 -18.66 -7.40 2.55
N MET A 475 -18.81 -7.27 3.87
CA MET A 475 -19.91 -6.50 4.49
C MET A 475 -19.63 -4.99 4.57
N LEU A 476 -18.38 -4.56 4.35
CA LEU A 476 -17.94 -3.18 4.53
C LEU A 476 -17.75 -2.47 3.19
N GLU A 477 -18.78 -2.49 2.35
CA GLU A 477 -18.79 -1.76 1.08
C GLU A 477 -18.84 -0.25 1.33
N LEU A 478 -17.81 0.50 0.87
CA LEU A 478 -17.63 1.93 1.21
C LEU A 478 -18.85 2.78 0.84
N SER A 479 -19.51 2.44 -0.26
CA SER A 479 -20.67 3.18 -0.75
C SER A 479 -21.98 2.89 -0.01
N ALA A 480 -21.98 1.90 0.88
CA ALA A 480 -23.15 1.44 1.63
C ALA A 480 -22.75 0.89 3.00
N LEU A 481 -21.86 1.60 3.71
CA LEU A 481 -21.39 1.16 5.01
C LEU A 481 -22.55 1.04 6.01
N PRO A 482 -22.60 -0.02 6.85
CA PRO A 482 -23.66 -0.17 7.84
C PRO A 482 -23.63 0.96 8.87
N GLU A 483 -24.81 1.45 9.31
CA GLU A 483 -24.92 2.44 10.39
C GLU A 483 -24.42 1.89 11.73
N GLU A 484 -24.60 0.59 11.98
CA GLU A 484 -24.13 -0.10 13.18
C GLU A 484 -23.41 -1.39 12.78
N VAL A 485 -22.08 -1.42 12.99
CA VAL A 485 -21.28 -2.63 12.81
C VAL A 485 -21.07 -3.27 14.18
N VAL A 486 -21.94 -4.22 14.53
CA VAL A 486 -21.75 -5.04 15.74
C VAL A 486 -20.47 -5.86 15.54
N PRO A 487 -19.49 -5.80 16.46
CA PRO A 487 -18.33 -6.69 16.40
C PRO A 487 -18.86 -8.12 16.35
N GLY A 488 -18.57 -8.85 15.26
CA GLY A 488 -18.99 -10.24 15.16
C GLY A 488 -18.52 -11.01 16.41
N ASP A 489 -19.44 -11.75 17.03
CA ASP A 489 -19.12 -12.52 18.22
C ASP A 489 -18.16 -13.65 17.84
N LEU A 490 -16.88 -13.42 18.12
CA LEU A 490 -15.80 -14.36 17.86
C LEU A 490 -15.34 -15.05 19.16
N ASP A 491 -16.10 -14.93 20.25
CA ASP A 491 -15.68 -15.37 21.56
C ASP A 491 -15.67 -16.90 21.71
N GLY A 492 -14.47 -17.46 21.84
CA GLY A 492 -14.26 -18.78 22.44
C GLY A 492 -14.01 -18.63 23.94
N GLY A 493 -14.92 -19.14 24.77
CA GLY A 493 -14.70 -19.23 26.22
C GLY A 493 -13.43 -20.02 26.56
N SER A 494 -12.68 -19.58 27.57
CA SER A 494 -11.47 -20.27 28.04
C SER A 494 -11.47 -20.32 29.56
N THR A 495 -11.55 -21.52 30.14
CA THR A 495 -11.29 -21.80 31.56
C THR A 495 -9.97 -22.56 31.73
N GLY A 496 -9.12 -22.13 32.68
CA GLY A 496 -7.98 -22.92 33.19
C GLY A 496 -6.60 -22.57 32.62
N ARG A 497 -6.10 -21.33 32.82
CA ARG A 497 -4.78 -20.89 32.32
C ARG A 497 -3.97 -20.10 33.34
N THR A 498 -2.67 -19.96 33.07
CA THR A 498 -1.81 -19.09 33.87
C THR A 498 -2.25 -17.63 33.75
N PRO A 499 -2.08 -16.82 34.80
CA PRO A 499 -2.53 -15.42 34.81
C PRO A 499 -1.93 -14.56 33.68
N ILE A 500 -0.71 -14.87 33.24
CA ILE A 500 -0.03 -14.13 32.16
C ILE A 500 -0.70 -14.40 30.82
N VAL A 501 -1.01 -15.67 30.50
CA VAL A 501 -1.66 -16.03 29.23
C VAL A 501 -3.08 -15.44 29.17
N SER A 502 -3.80 -15.42 30.29
CA SER A 502 -5.11 -14.75 30.36
C SER A 502 -5.01 -13.27 30.00
N ARG A 503 -4.09 -12.52 30.64
CA ARG A 503 -3.91 -11.09 30.36
C ARG A 503 -3.54 -10.80 28.90
N LEU A 504 -2.69 -11.63 28.30
CA LEU A 504 -2.32 -11.48 26.89
C LEU A 504 -3.51 -11.72 25.96
N LEU A 505 -4.37 -12.69 26.27
CA LEU A 505 -5.59 -12.95 25.51
C LEU A 505 -6.63 -11.85 25.69
N ASP A 506 -6.82 -11.36 26.91
CA ASP A 506 -7.72 -10.23 27.19
C ASP A 506 -7.25 -8.98 26.44
N THR A 507 -5.94 -8.70 26.46
CA THR A 507 -5.33 -7.62 25.67
C THR A 507 -5.54 -7.82 24.17
N ALA A 508 -5.37 -9.03 23.66
CA ALA A 508 -5.59 -9.35 22.25
C ALA A 508 -7.04 -9.11 21.83
N ARG A 509 -8.00 -9.56 22.65
CA ARG A 509 -9.44 -9.38 22.40
C ARG A 509 -9.84 -7.92 22.42
N SER A 510 -9.51 -7.19 23.49
CA SER A 510 -9.84 -5.77 23.60
C SER A 510 -9.16 -4.94 22.51
N GLY A 511 -7.88 -5.22 22.22
CA GLY A 511 -7.12 -4.55 21.17
C GLY A 511 -7.70 -4.81 19.78
N ARG A 512 -8.11 -6.05 19.50
CA ARG A 512 -8.77 -6.42 18.24
C ARG A 512 -10.11 -5.71 18.07
N THR A 513 -10.92 -5.63 19.12
CA THR A 513 -12.20 -4.87 19.06
C THR A 513 -11.94 -3.40 18.76
N ALA A 514 -10.93 -2.78 19.40
CA ALA A 514 -10.55 -1.40 19.11
C ALA A 514 -10.00 -1.23 17.68
N ALA A 515 -9.19 -2.17 17.19
CA ALA A 515 -8.67 -2.16 15.81
C ALA A 515 -9.79 -2.31 14.77
N TRP A 516 -10.81 -3.12 15.07
CA TRP A 516 -12.00 -3.26 14.23
C TRP A 516 -12.80 -1.95 14.16
N GLN A 517 -13.06 -1.31 15.31
CA GLN A 517 -13.72 0.00 15.36
C GLN A 517 -12.92 1.06 14.61
N SER A 518 -11.59 1.04 14.75
CA SER A 518 -10.69 1.90 13.97
C SER A 518 -10.84 1.65 12.47
N THR A 519 -10.88 0.39 12.03
CA THR A 519 -11.07 0.01 10.62
C THR A 519 -12.36 0.62 10.07
N VAL A 520 -13.49 0.43 10.75
CA VAL A 520 -14.79 0.96 10.34
C VAL A 520 -14.77 2.50 10.28
N GLY A 521 -14.24 3.17 11.30
CA GLY A 521 -14.15 4.63 11.32
C GLY A 521 -13.25 5.21 10.21
N GLN A 522 -12.14 4.53 9.88
CA GLN A 522 -11.26 4.95 8.78
C GLN A 522 -11.93 4.72 7.41
N LEU A 523 -12.70 3.64 7.24
CA LEU A 523 -13.48 3.39 6.03
C LEU A 523 -14.57 4.45 5.82
N GLN A 524 -15.28 4.85 6.88
CA GLN A 524 -16.27 5.94 6.82
C GLN A 524 -15.63 7.26 6.37
N ARG A 525 -14.50 7.64 6.96
CA ARG A 525 -13.75 8.84 6.55
C ARG A 525 -13.28 8.77 5.11
N LEU A 526 -12.88 7.59 4.64
CA LEU A 526 -12.45 7.40 3.26
C LEU A 526 -13.63 7.54 2.30
N ALA A 527 -14.79 6.95 2.62
CA ALA A 527 -16.01 7.11 1.84
C ALA A 527 -16.43 8.58 1.75
N GLU A 528 -16.47 9.31 2.87
CA GLU A 528 -16.80 10.74 2.89
C GLU A 528 -15.82 11.59 2.08
N THR A 529 -14.53 11.28 2.17
CA THR A 529 -13.47 11.94 1.40
C THR A 529 -13.62 11.65 -0.09
N ALA A 530 -13.91 10.40 -0.47
CA ALA A 530 -14.14 10.00 -1.85
C ALA A 530 -15.42 10.66 -2.41
N ASP A 531 -16.51 10.73 -1.64
CA ASP A 531 -17.76 11.36 -2.06
C ASP A 531 -17.58 12.87 -2.30
N GLU A 532 -16.76 13.56 -1.50
CA GLU A 532 -16.36 14.94 -1.77
C GLU A 532 -15.59 15.06 -3.08
N VAL A 533 -14.60 14.21 -3.31
CA VAL A 533 -13.85 14.17 -4.57
C VAL A 533 -14.78 13.90 -5.75
N GLY A 534 -15.71 12.96 -5.61
CA GLY A 534 -16.73 12.65 -6.62
C GLY A 534 -17.61 13.85 -6.95
N ARG A 535 -18.07 14.59 -5.92
CA ARG A 535 -18.82 15.84 -6.12
C ARG A 535 -18.02 16.90 -6.88
N ARG A 536 -16.74 17.10 -6.55
CA ARG A 536 -15.87 18.06 -7.26
C ARG A 536 -15.60 17.63 -8.70
N MET A 537 -15.32 16.35 -8.93
CA MET A 537 -15.10 15.81 -10.27
C MET A 537 -16.36 15.91 -11.15
N ALA A 538 -17.55 15.65 -10.60
CA ALA A 538 -18.81 15.83 -11.32
C ALA A 538 -19.07 17.32 -11.65
N ALA A 539 -18.74 18.25 -10.75
CA ALA A 539 -18.90 19.69 -10.97
C ALA A 539 -18.08 20.19 -12.17
N VAL A 540 -16.89 19.63 -12.40
CA VAL A 540 -16.04 19.91 -13.58
C VAL A 540 -16.28 18.96 -14.76
N ARG A 541 -17.33 18.12 -14.69
CA ARG A 541 -17.73 17.13 -15.72
C ARG A 541 -16.68 16.05 -16.02
N ALA A 542 -15.74 15.84 -15.09
CA ALA A 542 -14.79 14.73 -15.12
C ALA A 542 -15.47 13.39 -14.77
N LEU A 543 -16.56 13.41 -14.01
CA LEU A 543 -17.48 12.30 -13.81
C LEU A 543 -18.89 12.63 -14.31
N ALA A 544 -19.70 11.61 -14.58
CA ALA A 544 -21.09 11.79 -14.98
C ALA A 544 -21.99 11.93 -13.73
N ASP A 545 -21.77 11.09 -12.72
CA ASP A 545 -22.44 11.12 -11.42
C ASP A 545 -21.40 11.17 -10.29
N PRO A 546 -21.59 11.93 -9.20
CA PRO A 546 -20.67 11.92 -8.06
C PRO A 546 -20.38 10.52 -7.50
N ALA A 547 -21.37 9.62 -7.47
CA ALA A 547 -21.23 8.26 -6.96
C ALA A 547 -20.36 7.36 -7.86
N ASP A 548 -20.07 7.78 -9.10
CA ASP A 548 -19.12 7.10 -9.98
C ASP A 548 -17.71 7.02 -9.39
N VAL A 549 -17.39 7.87 -8.40
CA VAL A 549 -16.08 7.90 -7.73
C VAL A 549 -15.70 6.54 -7.12
N HIS A 550 -16.68 5.75 -6.69
CA HIS A 550 -16.47 4.40 -6.12
C HIS A 550 -16.01 3.36 -7.16
N PHE A 551 -16.06 3.69 -8.45
CA PHE A 551 -15.51 2.86 -9.54
C PHE A 551 -14.04 3.18 -9.88
N LEU A 552 -13.40 4.10 -9.16
CA LEU A 552 -11.98 4.41 -9.26
C LEU A 552 -11.19 3.78 -8.09
N LEU A 553 -9.91 3.53 -8.31
CA LEU A 553 -8.97 3.07 -7.28
C LEU A 553 -8.41 4.27 -6.49
N CYS A 554 -7.84 4.05 -5.31
CA CYS A 554 -7.23 5.14 -4.53
C CYS A 554 -6.15 5.89 -5.34
N ASP A 555 -5.32 5.16 -6.08
CA ASP A 555 -4.26 5.74 -6.90
C ASP A 555 -4.86 6.58 -8.06
N GLU A 556 -5.98 6.15 -8.65
CA GLU A 556 -6.69 6.88 -9.72
C GLU A 556 -7.46 8.12 -9.21
N LEU A 557 -7.89 8.12 -7.93
CA LEU A 557 -8.47 9.31 -7.30
C LEU A 557 -7.42 10.41 -7.09
N THR A 558 -6.17 10.03 -6.85
CA THR A 558 -5.07 10.97 -6.62
C THR A 558 -4.34 11.36 -7.90
N ALA A 559 -4.40 10.52 -8.93
CA ALA A 559 -3.86 10.76 -10.25
C ALA A 559 -4.90 10.40 -11.32
N GLN A 560 -5.78 11.35 -11.62
CA GLN A 560 -6.91 11.13 -12.51
C GLN A 560 -6.45 10.73 -13.92
N PRO A 561 -6.84 9.54 -14.42
CA PRO A 561 -6.49 9.15 -15.76
C PRO A 561 -7.26 9.97 -16.81
N VAL A 562 -6.64 10.19 -17.97
CA VAL A 562 -7.28 10.91 -19.08
C VAL A 562 -8.58 10.24 -19.55
N ASP A 563 -8.70 8.91 -19.39
CA ASP A 563 -9.85 8.10 -19.78
C ASP A 563 -10.89 7.88 -18.65
N THR A 564 -10.83 8.65 -17.55
CA THR A 564 -11.65 8.47 -16.32
C THR A 564 -13.12 8.11 -16.61
N ARG A 565 -13.83 8.88 -17.44
CA ARG A 565 -15.26 8.62 -17.74
C ARG A 565 -15.50 7.30 -18.47
N LEU A 566 -14.63 6.96 -19.42
CA LEU A 566 -14.75 5.71 -20.19
C LEU A 566 -14.46 4.51 -19.29
N ARG A 567 -13.43 4.63 -18.44
CA ARG A 567 -13.03 3.63 -17.45
C ARG A 567 -14.16 3.35 -16.45
N VAL A 568 -14.73 4.39 -15.84
CA VAL A 568 -15.88 4.26 -14.94
C VAL A 568 -17.05 3.59 -15.65
N LYS A 569 -17.40 4.02 -16.86
CA LYS A 569 -18.50 3.43 -17.63
C LYS A 569 -18.28 1.94 -17.87
N ARG A 570 -17.06 1.54 -18.25
CA ARG A 570 -16.68 0.13 -18.44
C ARG A 570 -16.83 -0.66 -17.15
N ARG A 571 -16.26 -0.17 -16.04
CA ARG A 571 -16.30 -0.85 -14.74
C ARG A 571 -17.71 -0.95 -14.16
N ARG A 572 -18.56 0.05 -14.39
CA ARG A 572 -19.98 0.00 -14.02
C ARG A 572 -20.73 -1.08 -14.80
N ALA A 573 -20.53 -1.14 -16.12
CA ALA A 573 -21.13 -2.20 -16.95
C ALA A 573 -20.61 -3.60 -16.55
N ASP A 574 -19.32 -3.71 -16.22
CA ASP A 574 -18.74 -4.96 -15.71
C ASP A 574 -19.32 -5.36 -14.36
N TRP A 575 -19.48 -4.41 -13.43
CA TRP A 575 -20.11 -4.63 -12.13
C TRP A 575 -21.57 -5.09 -12.28
N ASP A 576 -22.36 -4.43 -13.13
CA ASP A 576 -23.75 -4.82 -13.41
C ASP A 576 -23.83 -6.24 -13.99
N ARG A 577 -22.91 -6.58 -14.89
CA ARG A 577 -22.77 -7.92 -15.46
C ARG A 577 -22.45 -8.96 -14.38
N LEU A 578 -21.43 -8.71 -13.54
CA LEU A 578 -20.99 -9.62 -12.48
C LEU A 578 -21.99 -9.73 -11.33
N ALA A 579 -22.81 -8.70 -11.10
CA ALA A 579 -23.91 -8.73 -10.13
C ALA A 579 -25.03 -9.69 -10.57
N ALA A 580 -25.23 -9.88 -11.87
CA ALA A 580 -26.23 -10.79 -12.42
C ALA A 580 -25.80 -12.27 -12.40
N LEU A 581 -24.54 -12.57 -12.10
CA LEU A 581 -23.99 -13.93 -12.08
C LEU A 581 -24.13 -14.57 -10.70
N THR A 582 -24.51 -15.85 -10.66
CA THR A 582 -24.40 -16.68 -9.45
C THR A 582 -23.01 -17.28 -9.38
N MET A 583 -22.17 -16.69 -8.52
CA MET A 583 -20.79 -17.12 -8.34
C MET A 583 -20.70 -18.45 -7.57
N PRO A 584 -19.72 -19.32 -7.87
CA PRO A 584 -19.56 -20.62 -7.21
C PRO A 584 -19.10 -20.47 -5.75
N THR A 585 -19.59 -21.32 -4.85
CA THR A 585 -19.12 -21.35 -3.45
C THR A 585 -17.68 -21.86 -3.31
N LEU A 586 -17.24 -22.73 -4.22
CA LEU A 586 -15.87 -23.25 -4.28
C LEU A 586 -15.30 -23.09 -5.69
N ILE A 587 -14.05 -22.64 -5.79
CA ILE A 587 -13.28 -22.49 -7.02
C ILE A 587 -12.10 -23.47 -6.94
N ASP A 588 -11.85 -24.21 -8.02
CA ASP A 588 -10.69 -25.10 -8.18
C ASP A 588 -10.05 -24.91 -9.55
N GLY A 589 -8.95 -24.16 -9.57
CA GLY A 589 -8.15 -23.87 -10.77
C GLY A 589 -8.75 -22.84 -11.73
N HIS A 590 -10.07 -22.85 -11.90
CA HIS A 590 -10.86 -21.89 -12.69
C HIS A 590 -12.26 -21.74 -12.09
N TRP A 591 -12.97 -20.67 -12.46
CA TRP A 591 -14.35 -20.43 -12.02
C TRP A 591 -15.26 -20.14 -13.22
N GLU A 592 -16.49 -20.66 -13.15
CA GLU A 592 -17.59 -20.37 -14.08
C GLU A 592 -18.86 -20.04 -13.28
N PRO A 593 -19.79 -19.22 -13.82
CA PRO A 593 -21.08 -18.97 -13.20
C PRO A 593 -21.85 -20.28 -13.01
N THR A 594 -22.46 -20.43 -11.84
CA THR A 594 -23.30 -21.60 -11.53
C THR A 594 -24.74 -21.37 -12.00
N GLU A 595 -25.41 -22.45 -12.42
CA GLU A 595 -26.84 -22.36 -12.77
C GLU A 595 -27.67 -21.96 -11.56
N ASN A 596 -28.59 -21.02 -11.77
CA ASN A 596 -29.51 -20.54 -10.76
C ASN A 596 -30.49 -21.66 -10.41
N LYS A 597 -30.12 -22.56 -9.49
CA LYS A 597 -31.05 -23.56 -8.96
C LYS A 597 -32.01 -22.81 -8.04
N ALA A 598 -33.03 -22.20 -8.64
CA ALA A 598 -34.18 -21.69 -7.91
C ALA A 598 -34.68 -22.84 -7.04
N ILE A 599 -34.49 -22.71 -5.73
CA ILE A 599 -35.06 -23.61 -4.74
C ILE A 599 -36.58 -23.39 -4.85
N SER A 600 -37.25 -24.29 -5.56
CA SER A 600 -38.72 -24.38 -5.60
C SER A 600 -39.27 -24.83 -4.25
#